data_AF-A0A933JJ71-F1
#
_entry.id   AF-A0A933JJ71-F1
#
_cell.length_a   1.000
_cell.length_b   1.000
_cell.length_c   1.000
_cell.angle_alpha   90.00
_cell.angle_beta   90.00
_cell.angle_gamma   90.00
#
_symmetry.space_group_name_H-M   'P 1'
#
loop_
_entity.id
_entity.type
_entity.pdbx_description
1 polymer ?
#
loop_
_entity_poly.entity_id
_entity_poly.type
_entity_poly.pdbx_seq_one_letter_code
_entity_poly.pdbx_strand_id
1 'polypeptide(L)'
;MKWITRERPKIDRIACPWLIARFIDREPEFLYVPSGDVLRVAAETGAIPFDIPGVELSHEGELCSFDTFLKKYGLTDPALQDLAVIVRGADTDRLDLAPQCAGLLAISLGLSHNLTDDHEMLKSGLVMYDALYAWCRHARGETHTWKY
;
A
#
# COMPACT_ATOMS: atom_id res chain seq x y z
N MET A 1 8.39 12.64 -8.33
CA MET A 1 8.91 13.14 -7.03
C MET A 1 9.61 12.00 -6.30
N LYS A 2 10.41 12.28 -5.26
CA LYS A 2 11.00 11.23 -4.42
C LYS A 2 10.14 10.96 -3.19
N TRP A 3 9.95 9.68 -2.88
CA TRP A 3 9.15 9.19 -1.77
C TRP A 3 9.99 8.22 -0.96
N ILE A 4 9.95 8.29 0.36
CA ILE A 4 10.83 7.50 1.21
C ILE A 4 10.10 6.83 2.36
N THR A 5 10.42 5.56 2.61
CA THR A 5 9.95 4.82 3.77
C THR A 5 11.01 3.80 4.22
N ARG A 6 10.67 3.00 5.22
CA ARG A 6 11.55 1.98 5.79
C ARG A 6 11.69 0.78 4.85
N GLU A 7 12.88 0.21 4.80
CA GLU A 7 13.20 -1.05 4.12
C GLU A 7 12.34 -2.24 4.61
N ARG A 8 12.34 -3.32 3.84
CA ARG A 8 11.50 -4.52 4.10
C ARG A 8 10.01 -4.16 4.13
N PRO A 9 9.46 -3.55 3.06
CA PRO A 9 8.09 -3.08 3.03
C PRO A 9 7.08 -4.24 3.04
N LYS A 10 5.92 -3.96 3.61
CA LYS A 10 4.75 -4.84 3.66
C LYS A 10 3.51 -3.97 3.56
N ILE A 11 2.38 -4.57 3.15
CA ILE A 11 1.03 -4.00 3.12
C ILE A 11 1.03 -2.50 2.77
N ASP A 12 0.98 -1.58 3.75
CA ASP A 12 0.91 -0.12 3.51
C ASP A 12 2.14 0.45 2.81
N ARG A 13 3.34 -0.06 3.11
CA ARG A 13 4.59 0.36 2.45
C ARG A 13 4.72 -0.14 1.02
N ILE A 14 3.75 -0.90 0.52
CA ILE A 14 3.59 -1.26 -0.90
C ILE A 14 2.29 -0.66 -1.47
N ALA A 15 1.19 -0.64 -0.70
CA ALA A 15 -0.09 -0.07 -1.10
C ALA A 15 0.03 1.43 -1.38
N CYS A 16 0.72 2.18 -0.51
CA CYS A 16 0.95 3.61 -0.70
C CYS A 16 1.79 3.88 -1.95
N PRO A 17 2.94 3.22 -2.19
CA PRO A 17 3.64 3.32 -3.48
C PRO A 17 2.78 3.00 -4.71
N TRP A 18 1.92 1.98 -4.63
CA TRP A 18 0.98 1.68 -5.71
C TRP A 18 0.01 2.84 -5.97
N LEU A 19 -0.61 3.37 -4.91
CA LEU A 19 -1.53 4.51 -4.99
C LEU A 19 -0.82 5.75 -5.56
N ILE A 20 0.39 6.01 -5.08
CA ILE A 20 1.24 7.11 -5.56
C ILE A 20 1.46 6.98 -7.06
N ALA A 21 1.94 5.82 -7.52
CA ALA A 21 2.31 5.59 -8.92
C ALA A 21 1.12 5.54 -9.89
N ARG A 22 -0.12 5.36 -9.38
CA ARG A 22 -1.32 5.26 -10.22
C ARG A 22 -2.15 6.54 -10.21
N PHE A 23 -2.15 7.30 -9.11
CA PHE A 23 -3.11 8.39 -8.91
C PHE A 23 -2.49 9.74 -8.51
N ILE A 24 -1.25 9.78 -8.00
CA ILE A 24 -0.70 10.99 -7.35
C ILE A 24 0.51 11.54 -8.12
N ASP A 25 1.46 10.67 -8.45
CA ASP A 25 2.72 11.03 -9.06
C ASP A 25 2.95 10.16 -10.29
N ARG A 26 3.15 10.80 -11.45
CA ARG A 26 3.33 10.10 -12.73
C ARG A 26 4.70 9.44 -12.86
N GLU A 27 5.70 9.97 -12.17
CA GLU A 27 7.09 9.52 -12.22
C GLU A 27 7.68 9.48 -10.79
N PRO A 28 7.17 8.58 -9.92
CA PRO A 28 7.66 8.46 -8.57
C PRO A 28 8.98 7.69 -8.52
N GLU A 29 9.90 8.18 -7.71
CA GLU A 29 11.10 7.45 -7.28
C GLU A 29 10.91 7.06 -5.81
N PHE A 30 11.00 5.76 -5.50
CA PHE A 30 10.85 5.25 -4.15
C PHE A 30 12.20 4.91 -3.55
N LEU A 31 12.44 5.39 -2.33
CA LEU A 31 13.63 5.09 -1.54
C LEU A 31 13.23 4.23 -0.35
N TYR A 32 13.93 3.11 -0.19
CA TYR A 32 13.81 2.23 0.98
C TYR A 32 15.14 2.26 1.74
N VAL A 33 15.08 2.63 3.01
CA VAL A 33 16.27 2.77 3.87
C VAL A 33 16.04 2.18 5.25
N PRO A 34 17.10 1.89 6.03
CA PRO A 34 16.96 1.47 7.41
C PRO A 34 16.07 2.43 8.22
N SER A 35 15.32 1.89 9.19
CA SER A 35 14.31 2.67 9.92
C SER A 35 14.85 3.93 10.59
N GLY A 36 16.10 3.90 11.07
CA GLY A 36 16.73 5.05 11.72
C GLY A 36 17.17 6.16 10.75
N ASP A 37 17.23 5.86 9.45
CA ASP A 37 17.77 6.76 8.44
C ASP A 37 16.72 7.52 7.64
N VAL A 38 15.44 7.12 7.70
CA VAL A 38 14.36 7.68 6.86
C VAL A 38 14.32 9.20 6.89
N LEU A 39 14.25 9.81 8.09
CA LEU A 39 14.14 11.27 8.21
C LEU A 39 15.41 12.00 7.79
N ARG A 40 16.59 11.42 8.07
CA ARG A 40 17.88 12.00 7.68
C ARG A 40 18.01 12.01 6.15
N VAL A 41 17.77 10.87 5.50
CA VAL A 41 17.83 10.72 4.04
C VAL A 41 16.73 11.54 3.36
N ALA A 42 15.53 11.63 3.94
CA ALA A 42 14.47 12.51 3.46
C ALA A 42 14.94 13.98 3.38
N ALA A 43 15.57 14.48 4.45
CA ALA A 43 16.10 15.85 4.48
C ALA A 43 17.25 16.07 3.48
N GLU A 44 18.13 15.08 3.29
CA GLU A 44 19.25 15.14 2.34
C GLU A 44 18.80 15.11 0.87
N THR A 45 17.74 14.35 0.56
CA THR A 45 17.29 14.08 -0.81
C THR A 45 16.07 14.89 -1.24
N GLY A 46 15.39 15.55 -0.30
CA GLY A 46 14.09 16.17 -0.52
C GLY A 46 12.95 15.17 -0.72
N ALA A 47 13.15 13.89 -0.35
CA ALA A 47 12.12 12.88 -0.47
C ALA A 47 11.02 13.07 0.57
N ILE A 48 9.77 12.82 0.17
CA ILE A 48 8.59 12.92 1.04
C ILE A 48 8.49 11.63 1.87
N PRO A 49 8.65 11.69 3.21
CA PRO A 49 8.55 10.51 4.05
C PRO A 49 7.09 10.09 4.26
N PHE A 50 6.85 8.79 4.27
CA PHE A 50 5.52 8.21 4.54
C PHE A 50 5.63 6.89 5.31
N ASP A 51 4.52 6.48 5.93
CA ASP A 51 4.39 5.26 6.73
C ASP A 51 5.46 5.10 7.83
N ILE A 52 5.74 6.21 8.51
CA ILE A 52 6.58 6.24 9.71
C ILE A 52 5.94 7.13 10.79
N PRO A 53 6.27 6.93 12.08
CA PRO A 53 5.73 7.78 13.14
C PRO A 53 6.11 9.26 12.95
N GLY A 54 5.15 10.16 13.14
CA GLY A 54 5.39 11.60 13.22
C GLY A 54 5.50 12.34 11.87
N VAL A 55 5.24 11.68 10.74
CA VAL A 55 5.13 12.35 9.43
C VAL A 55 3.68 12.51 9.00
N GLU A 56 3.44 13.47 8.11
CA GLU A 56 2.08 13.83 7.64
C GLU A 56 1.35 12.66 6.97
N LEU A 57 2.06 11.82 6.22
CA LEU A 57 1.52 10.67 5.51
C LEU A 57 1.76 9.41 6.33
N SER A 58 1.03 9.28 7.43
CA SER A 58 1.14 8.17 8.40
C SER A 58 -0.24 7.71 8.85
N HIS A 59 -0.29 6.77 9.79
CA HIS A 59 -1.53 6.33 10.41
C HIS A 59 -2.19 7.47 11.20
N GLU A 60 -3.52 7.56 11.13
CA GLU A 60 -4.33 8.52 11.87
C GLU A 60 -5.42 7.78 12.68
N GLY A 61 -5.18 7.54 13.97
CA GLY A 61 -6.11 6.78 14.81
C GLY A 61 -6.27 5.33 14.32
N GLU A 62 -7.49 4.95 13.94
CA GLU A 62 -7.80 3.63 13.37
C GLU A 62 -7.54 3.56 11.85
N LEU A 63 -7.13 4.66 11.22
CA LEU A 63 -6.85 4.75 9.79
C LEU A 63 -5.38 4.41 9.51
N CYS A 64 -5.11 3.65 8.45
CA CYS A 64 -3.75 3.34 7.99
C CYS A 64 -3.20 4.46 7.10
N SER A 65 -1.92 4.40 6.73
CA SER A 65 -1.30 5.41 5.86
C SER A 65 -2.05 5.54 4.53
N PHE A 66 -2.53 4.42 3.96
CA PHE A 66 -3.30 4.43 2.71
C PHE A 66 -4.54 5.34 2.78
N ASP A 67 -5.27 5.31 3.88
CA ASP A 67 -6.42 6.18 4.13
C ASP A 67 -6.03 7.66 4.17
N THR A 68 -4.92 7.97 4.85
CA THR A 68 -4.38 9.32 4.95
C THR A 68 -4.01 9.87 3.57
N PHE A 69 -3.45 9.04 2.68
CA PHE A 69 -3.23 9.42 1.28
C PHE A 69 -4.55 9.72 0.54
N LEU A 70 -5.57 8.86 0.65
CA LEU A 70 -6.86 9.11 -0.01
C LEU A 70 -7.47 10.45 0.42
N LYS A 71 -7.45 10.73 1.73
CA LYS A 71 -7.94 11.99 2.31
C LYS A 71 -7.11 13.19 1.84
N LYS A 72 -5.78 13.13 1.95
CA LYS A 72 -4.88 14.25 1.59
C LYS A 72 -5.01 14.64 0.12
N TYR A 73 -5.12 13.65 -0.77
CA TYR A 73 -5.16 13.88 -2.21
C TYR A 73 -6.59 13.94 -2.78
N GLY A 74 -7.62 13.88 -1.94
CA GLY A 74 -9.02 14.00 -2.37
C GLY A 74 -9.45 12.87 -3.31
N LEU A 75 -8.92 11.66 -3.13
CA LEU A 75 -9.20 10.51 -3.99
C LEU A 75 -10.49 9.81 -3.56
N THR A 76 -11.59 10.07 -4.27
CA THR A 76 -12.94 9.60 -3.90
C THR A 76 -13.48 8.46 -4.77
N ASP A 77 -12.63 7.80 -5.55
CA ASP A 77 -13.05 6.65 -6.36
C ASP A 77 -13.62 5.53 -5.46
N PRO A 78 -14.85 5.02 -5.71
CA PRO A 78 -15.46 4.00 -4.85
C PRO A 78 -14.62 2.72 -4.72
N ALA A 79 -13.96 2.28 -5.78
CA ALA A 79 -13.11 1.09 -5.75
C ALA A 79 -11.82 1.34 -4.95
N LEU A 80 -11.32 2.58 -4.88
CA LEU A 80 -10.24 2.94 -3.94
C LEU A 80 -10.71 2.93 -2.49
N GLN A 81 -11.94 3.39 -2.20
CA GLN A 81 -12.50 3.34 -0.85
C GLN A 81 -12.68 1.89 -0.38
N ASP A 82 -13.14 1.04 -1.29
CA ASP A 82 -13.25 -0.40 -1.09
C ASP A 82 -11.90 -1.06 -0.82
N LEU A 83 -10.88 -0.73 -1.61
CA LEU A 83 -9.52 -1.22 -1.41
C LEU A 83 -8.96 -0.74 -0.07
N ALA A 84 -9.24 0.49 0.35
CA ALA A 84 -8.79 1.04 1.62
C ALA A 84 -9.29 0.23 2.82
N VAL A 85 -10.51 -0.32 2.79
CA VAL A 85 -11.02 -1.21 3.85
C VAL A 85 -10.17 -2.48 3.95
N ILE A 86 -9.80 -3.06 2.81
CA ILE A 86 -8.99 -4.29 2.75
C ILE A 86 -7.57 -4.03 3.23
N VAL A 87 -6.94 -2.95 2.75
CA VAL A 87 -5.59 -2.54 3.12
C VAL A 87 -5.52 -2.25 4.62
N ARG A 88 -6.40 -1.40 5.14
CA ARG A 88 -6.50 -1.07 6.57
C ARG A 88 -6.65 -2.32 7.42
N GLY A 89 -7.58 -3.21 7.07
CA GLY A 89 -7.82 -4.42 7.85
C GLY A 89 -6.61 -5.36 7.89
N ALA A 90 -5.88 -5.47 6.78
CA ALA A 90 -4.65 -6.27 6.72
C ALA A 90 -3.50 -5.62 7.51
N ASP A 91 -3.33 -4.30 7.38
CA ASP A 91 -2.21 -3.56 7.97
C ASP A 91 -2.34 -3.37 9.49
N THR A 92 -3.57 -3.18 9.99
CA THR A 92 -3.86 -2.93 11.40
C THR A 92 -4.34 -4.17 12.18
N ASP A 93 -4.16 -5.37 11.63
CA ASP A 93 -4.61 -6.65 12.22
C ASP A 93 -6.14 -6.69 12.54
N ARG A 94 -6.93 -5.97 11.75
CA ARG A 94 -8.39 -5.93 11.82
C ARG A 94 -8.99 -6.75 10.68
N LEU A 95 -8.68 -8.05 10.70
CA LEU A 95 -9.03 -8.98 9.63
C LEU A 95 -10.55 -9.18 9.45
N ASP A 96 -11.35 -8.74 10.43
CA ASP A 96 -12.80 -8.72 10.41
C ASP A 96 -13.40 -7.66 9.46
N LEU A 97 -12.62 -6.65 9.04
CA LEU A 97 -13.13 -5.55 8.21
C LEU A 97 -13.58 -6.00 6.82
N ALA A 98 -12.93 -7.01 6.24
CA ALA A 98 -13.34 -7.62 4.98
C ALA A 98 -12.78 -9.05 4.85
N PRO A 99 -13.48 -9.98 4.19
CA PRO A 99 -12.98 -11.35 3.95
C PRO A 99 -11.60 -11.40 3.28
N GLN A 100 -11.26 -10.36 2.50
CA GLN A 100 -10.02 -10.25 1.74
C GLN A 100 -8.81 -9.87 2.60
N CYS A 101 -9.01 -9.30 3.80
CA CYS A 101 -7.92 -8.80 4.65
C CYS A 101 -6.90 -9.89 5.00
N ALA A 102 -7.38 -11.05 5.48
CA ALA A 102 -6.52 -12.17 5.85
C ALA A 102 -5.71 -12.72 4.65
N GLY A 103 -6.32 -12.72 3.46
CA GLY A 103 -5.65 -13.11 2.22
C GLY A 103 -4.54 -12.14 1.83
N LEU A 104 -4.82 -10.83 1.88
CA LEU A 104 -3.83 -9.79 1.59
C LEU A 104 -2.65 -9.85 2.56
N LEU A 105 -2.91 -10.04 3.87
CA LEU A 105 -1.88 -10.23 4.88
C LEU A 105 -1.00 -11.45 4.56
N ALA A 106 -1.61 -12.60 4.29
CA ALA A 106 -0.90 -13.85 4.00
C ALA A 106 0.00 -13.71 2.76
N ILE A 107 -0.52 -13.15 1.65
CA ILE A 107 0.25 -12.93 0.42
C ILE A 107 1.39 -11.94 0.66
N SER A 108 1.12 -10.83 1.37
CA SER A 108 2.13 -9.81 1.67
C SER A 108 3.29 -10.36 2.51
N LEU A 109 2.99 -11.19 3.51
CA LEU A 109 4.01 -11.87 4.32
C LEU A 109 4.83 -12.86 3.48
N GLY A 110 4.16 -13.65 2.62
CA GLY A 110 4.83 -14.59 1.71
C GLY A 110 5.77 -13.89 0.72
N LEU A 111 5.31 -12.81 0.10
CA LEU A 111 6.13 -11.99 -0.78
C LEU A 111 7.36 -11.42 -0.04
N SER A 112 7.16 -10.86 1.16
CA SER A 112 8.25 -10.32 1.98
C SER A 112 9.27 -11.38 2.43
N HIS A 113 8.84 -12.63 2.56
CA HIS A 113 9.73 -13.75 2.83
C HIS A 113 10.55 -14.15 1.59
N ASN A 114 9.89 -14.25 0.43
CA ASN A 114 10.49 -14.75 -0.81
C ASN A 114 11.40 -13.72 -1.50
N LEU A 115 11.09 -12.42 -1.35
CA LEU A 115 11.80 -11.33 -2.00
C LEU A 115 12.54 -10.52 -0.96
N THR A 116 13.86 -10.54 -1.02
CA THR A 116 14.71 -9.80 -0.09
C THR A 116 15.08 -8.41 -0.58
N ASP A 117 14.98 -8.18 -1.88
CA ASP A 117 15.19 -6.88 -2.52
C ASP A 117 13.88 -6.06 -2.49
N ASP A 118 13.95 -4.84 -1.97
CA ASP A 118 12.76 -4.01 -1.75
C ASP A 118 12.13 -3.51 -3.06
N HIS A 119 12.92 -3.35 -4.13
CA HIS A 119 12.40 -2.92 -5.43
C HIS A 119 11.73 -4.06 -6.20
N GLU A 120 12.27 -5.27 -6.13
CA GLU A 120 11.59 -6.46 -6.66
C GLU A 120 10.32 -6.78 -5.86
N MET A 121 10.35 -6.58 -4.54
CA MET A 121 9.18 -6.65 -3.68
C MET A 121 8.12 -5.63 -4.10
N LEU A 122 8.50 -4.37 -4.31
CA LEU A 122 7.61 -3.33 -4.80
C LEU A 122 6.99 -3.72 -6.14
N LYS A 123 7.81 -4.10 -7.12
CA LYS A 123 7.35 -4.49 -8.46
C LYS A 123 6.31 -5.61 -8.42
N SER A 124 6.54 -6.64 -7.61
CA SER A 124 5.59 -7.74 -7.42
C SER A 124 4.31 -7.27 -6.72
N GLY A 125 4.45 -6.44 -5.71
CA GLY A 125 3.35 -5.82 -4.99
C GLY A 125 2.46 -4.93 -5.86
N LEU A 126 3.05 -4.17 -6.79
CA LEU A 126 2.29 -3.32 -7.72
C LEU A 126 1.31 -4.14 -8.56
N VAL A 127 1.74 -5.31 -9.06
CA VAL A 127 0.87 -6.22 -9.82
C VAL A 127 -0.28 -6.75 -8.95
N MET A 128 0.02 -7.10 -7.70
CA MET A 128 -1.00 -7.56 -6.75
C MET A 128 -2.06 -6.49 -6.49
N TYR A 129 -1.66 -5.24 -6.27
CA TYR A 129 -2.61 -4.14 -6.03
C TYR A 129 -3.36 -3.72 -7.30
N ASP A 130 -2.74 -3.78 -8.49
CA ASP A 130 -3.45 -3.62 -9.76
C ASP A 130 -4.58 -4.65 -9.88
N ALA A 131 -4.30 -5.92 -9.56
CA ALA A 131 -5.29 -6.99 -9.60
C ALA A 131 -6.40 -6.81 -8.55
N LEU A 132 -6.05 -6.45 -7.32
CA LEU A 132 -7.03 -6.25 -6.24
C LEU A 132 -7.92 -5.03 -6.48
N TYR A 133 -7.37 -3.95 -7.03
CA TYR A 133 -8.13 -2.78 -7.44
C TYR A 133 -9.06 -3.09 -8.62
N ALA A 134 -8.57 -3.81 -9.64
CA ALA A 134 -9.42 -4.25 -10.75
C ALA A 134 -10.57 -5.14 -10.27
N TRP A 135 -10.32 -6.02 -9.29
CA TRP A 135 -11.36 -6.80 -8.65
C TRP A 135 -12.39 -5.92 -7.93
N CYS A 136 -11.96 -4.95 -7.12
CA CYS A 136 -12.85 -4.00 -6.45
C CYS A 136 -13.74 -3.26 -7.47
N ARG A 137 -13.17 -2.87 -8.61
CA ARG A 137 -13.84 -2.06 -9.62
C ARG A 137 -14.77 -2.84 -10.55
N HIS A 138 -14.43 -4.08 -10.87
CA HIS A 138 -15.06 -4.80 -11.98
C HIS A 138 -15.60 -6.19 -11.62
N ALA A 139 -14.99 -6.90 -10.66
CA ALA A 139 -15.18 -8.34 -10.50
C ALA A 139 -15.72 -8.77 -9.12
N ARG A 140 -16.16 -7.84 -8.26
CA ARG A 140 -16.68 -8.15 -6.91
C ARG A 140 -17.83 -9.16 -6.89
N GLY A 141 -18.70 -9.12 -7.90
CA GLY A 141 -19.84 -10.03 -8.02
C GLY A 141 -19.54 -11.31 -8.80
N GLU A 142 -18.31 -11.48 -9.30
CA GLU A 142 -17.96 -12.65 -10.08
C GLU A 142 -17.74 -13.86 -9.16
N THR A 143 -18.42 -14.95 -9.47
CA THR A 143 -18.22 -16.25 -8.83
C THR A 143 -17.58 -17.20 -9.81
N HIS A 144 -16.65 -18.04 -9.34
CA HIS A 144 -16.05 -19.08 -10.16
C HIS A 144 -17.06 -20.23 -10.39
N THR A 145 -17.99 -20.03 -11.32
CA THR A 145 -18.99 -21.03 -11.70
C THR A 145 -18.63 -21.62 -13.06
N TRP A 146 -18.20 -22.87 -13.08
CA TRP A 146 -18.21 -23.67 -14.30
C TRP A 146 -19.66 -24.09 -14.57
N LYS A 147 -20.30 -23.46 -15.57
CA LYS A 147 -21.52 -24.03 -16.15
C LYS A 147 -21.07 -25.11 -17.12
N TYR A 148 -21.11 -26.36 -16.68
CA TYR A 148 -21.08 -27.52 -17.58
C TYR A 148 -22.40 -27.62 -18.33
#